data_AF-A0A101XZF9-F1
#
_entry.id   AF-A0A101XZF9-F1
#
_cell.length_a   1.000
_cell.length_b   1.000
_cell.length_c   1.000
_cell.angle_alpha   90.00
_cell.angle_beta   90.00
_cell.angle_gamma   90.00
#
_symmetry.space_group_name_H-M   'P 1'
#
loop_
_entity.id
_entity.type
_entity.pdbx_description
1 polymer ?
#
loop_
_entity_poly.entity_id
_entity_poly.type
_entity_poly.pdbx_seq_one_letter_code
_entity_poly.pdbx_strand_id
1 'polypeptide(L)'
;MRKFMTGDSILEFHIEESTIEGHWRKWSSVEDEASNEIEIEIGWIPKQMALGEMRKRKQHLLDRVYSTYYDEYTLLIDFKTGKVYHFDNSKYKEVMDGVKIYLIDIFSNQKHLVYDGVFYAASGELMKSNPWLSSRSSLGIEWRKKGFRTGRLFIKDHQLIAVLYFGSEAVNAVGENRSYDINHRNLSKYDNRPENLEVISKSENKEHSKIMNRLLNNMIQEVFGKKVKGVWLPEEI
;
A
#
# COMPACT_ATOMS: atom_id res chain seq x y z
N MET A 1 2.41 -13.85 2.42
CA MET A 1 1.27 -14.77 2.18
C MET A 1 1.61 -15.75 1.06
N ARG A 2 1.34 -17.04 1.24
CA ARG A 2 1.40 -18.08 0.20
C ARG A 2 0.12 -18.91 0.23
N LYS A 3 -0.39 -19.27 -0.94
CA LYS A 3 -1.62 -20.04 -1.09
C LYS A 3 -1.32 -21.40 -1.73
N PHE A 4 -1.94 -22.45 -1.21
CA PHE A 4 -1.84 -23.81 -1.72
C PHE A 4 -3.24 -24.35 -1.95
N MET A 5 -3.47 -24.98 -3.10
CA MET A 5 -4.69 -25.75 -3.33
C MET A 5 -4.54 -27.15 -2.77
N THR A 6 -5.52 -27.60 -1.99
CA THR A 6 -5.60 -28.96 -1.43
C THR A 6 -7.00 -29.50 -1.69
N GLY A 7 -7.15 -30.31 -2.75
CA GLY A 7 -8.47 -30.72 -3.23
C GLY A 7 -9.32 -29.49 -3.59
N ASP A 8 -10.49 -29.37 -2.97
CA ASP A 8 -11.44 -28.27 -3.18
C ASP A 8 -11.21 -27.06 -2.25
N SER A 9 -10.15 -27.07 -1.43
CA SER A 9 -9.85 -26.02 -0.45
C SER A 9 -8.59 -25.24 -0.80
N ILE A 10 -8.56 -23.96 -0.45
CA ILE A 10 -7.35 -23.13 -0.51
C ILE A 10 -6.83 -22.93 0.92
N LEU A 11 -5.62 -23.40 1.19
CA LEU A 11 -4.90 -23.13 2.43
C LEU A 11 -4.01 -21.90 2.23
N GLU A 12 -4.15 -20.92 3.13
CA GLU A 12 -3.38 -19.68 3.10
C GLU A 12 -2.44 -19.59 4.31
N PHE A 13 -1.15 -19.42 4.03
CA PHE A 13 -0.12 -19.25 5.03
C PHE A 13 0.34 -17.79 5.06
N HIS A 14 0.27 -17.19 6.24
CA HIS A 14 0.73 -15.84 6.49
C HIS A 14 1.46 -15.79 7.84
N ILE A 15 2.36 -14.83 7.97
CA ILE A 15 3.11 -14.63 9.21
C ILE A 15 2.32 -13.64 10.05
N GLU A 16 1.92 -14.07 11.24
CA GLU A 16 1.19 -13.23 12.20
C GLU A 16 2.10 -12.19 12.85
N GLU A 17 1.49 -11.10 13.31
CA GLU A 17 2.21 -10.01 13.98
C GLU A 17 3.04 -10.51 15.18
N SER A 18 2.46 -11.37 16.01
CA SER A 18 3.15 -11.95 17.17
C SER A 18 4.42 -12.73 16.79
N THR A 19 4.41 -13.40 15.63
CA THR A 19 5.58 -14.12 15.12
C THR A 19 6.66 -13.15 14.65
N ILE A 20 6.26 -12.04 14.02
CA ILE A 20 7.17 -10.97 13.56
C ILE A 20 7.86 -10.34 14.76
N GLU A 21 7.11 -9.92 15.77
CA GLU A 21 7.66 -9.28 16.98
C GLU A 21 8.64 -10.19 17.73
N GLY A 22 8.40 -11.51 17.74
CA GLY A 22 9.29 -12.48 18.38
C GLY A 22 10.60 -12.76 17.64
N HIS A 23 10.72 -12.43 16.34
CA HIS A 23 11.86 -12.82 15.49
C HIS A 23 12.50 -11.67 14.71
N TRP A 24 11.95 -10.47 14.79
CA TRP A 24 12.43 -9.29 14.08
C TRP A 24 12.44 -8.09 15.01
N ARG A 25 11.69 -7.03 14.67
CA ARG A 25 11.53 -5.83 15.48
C ARG A 25 10.07 -5.56 15.77
N LYS A 26 9.86 -5.03 16.97
CA LYS A 26 8.57 -4.51 17.39
C LYS A 26 8.20 -3.31 16.52
N TRP A 27 6.94 -3.22 16.13
CA TRP A 27 6.46 -2.05 15.40
C TRP A 27 6.28 -0.87 16.33
N SER A 28 6.52 0.33 15.80
CA SER A 28 6.29 1.59 16.47
C SER A 28 5.46 2.50 15.57
N SER A 29 4.36 3.02 16.12
CA SER A 29 3.57 4.05 15.45
C SER A 29 4.35 5.35 15.34
N VAL A 30 4.02 6.15 14.33
CA VAL A 30 4.40 7.57 14.35
C VAL A 30 3.52 8.32 15.34
N GLU A 31 4.07 9.34 16.01
CA GLU A 31 3.33 10.09 17.05
C GLU A 31 2.17 10.90 16.45
N ASP A 32 2.38 11.51 15.28
CA ASP A 32 1.36 12.28 14.55
C ASP A 32 1.10 11.67 13.17
N GLU A 33 0.15 10.74 13.12
CA GLU A 33 -0.35 10.13 11.87
C GLU A 33 -0.93 11.18 10.91
N ALA A 34 -1.45 12.31 11.41
CA ALA A 34 -2.07 13.36 10.61
C ALA A 34 -1.08 14.41 10.09
N SER A 35 0.18 14.41 10.56
CA SER A 35 1.23 15.34 10.12
C SER A 35 1.31 15.42 8.60
N ASN A 36 1.58 16.63 8.10
CA ASN A 36 1.82 16.92 6.69
C ASN A 36 3.24 17.48 6.45
N GLU A 37 4.04 17.53 7.51
CA GLU A 37 5.38 18.10 7.47
C GLU A 37 6.28 17.28 6.54
N ILE A 38 6.76 17.95 5.50
CA ILE A 38 7.77 17.43 4.59
C ILE A 38 8.35 18.60 3.80
N GLU A 39 9.68 18.63 3.68
CA GLU A 39 10.38 19.53 2.77
C GLU A 39 10.68 18.79 1.48
N ILE A 40 10.35 19.41 0.34
CA ILE A 40 10.65 18.81 -0.97
C ILE A 40 12.07 19.26 -1.33
N GLU A 41 12.98 18.30 -1.39
CA GLU A 41 14.39 18.58 -1.60
C GLU A 41 14.72 18.75 -3.09
N ILE A 42 15.71 19.61 -3.35
CA ILE A 42 16.32 19.75 -4.68
C ILE A 42 17.02 18.43 -5.04
N GLY A 43 16.66 17.84 -6.18
CA GLY A 43 17.25 16.59 -6.67
C GLY A 43 16.37 15.36 -6.53
N TRP A 44 15.21 15.47 -5.88
CA TRP A 44 14.20 14.41 -5.89
C TRP A 44 13.74 14.07 -7.30
N ILE A 45 13.62 12.77 -7.59
CA ILE A 45 13.07 12.32 -8.87
C ILE A 45 11.56 12.66 -8.94
N PRO A 46 10.94 12.73 -10.13
CA PRO A 46 9.53 13.11 -10.27
C PRO A 46 8.56 12.31 -9.39
N LYS A 47 8.85 11.02 -9.14
CA LYS A 47 8.05 10.18 -8.24
C LYS A 47 8.13 10.63 -6.78
N GLN A 48 9.31 10.98 -6.29
CA GLN A 48 9.52 11.47 -4.93
C GLN A 48 8.84 12.83 -4.75
N MET A 49 9.00 13.72 -5.74
CA MET A 49 8.31 15.02 -5.74
C MET A 49 6.78 14.86 -5.67
N ALA A 50 6.20 13.97 -6.49
CA ALA A 50 4.76 13.70 -6.47
C ALA A 50 4.29 13.16 -5.11
N LEU A 51 5.04 12.24 -4.51
CA LEU A 51 4.76 11.71 -3.17
C LEU A 51 4.86 12.78 -2.08
N GLY A 52 5.87 13.64 -2.15
CA GLY A 52 6.03 14.78 -1.23
C GLY A 52 4.90 15.79 -1.33
N GLU A 53 4.49 16.17 -2.55
CA GLU A 53 3.32 17.02 -2.79
C GLU A 53 2.04 16.41 -2.21
N MET A 54 1.83 15.11 -2.41
CA MET A 54 0.68 14.42 -1.82
C MET A 54 0.73 14.38 -0.29
N ARG A 55 1.90 14.22 0.33
CA ARG A 55 2.04 14.32 1.79
C ARG A 55 1.71 15.73 2.30
N LYS A 56 2.21 16.78 1.64
CA LYS A 56 1.87 18.18 2.00
C LYS A 56 0.37 18.46 1.93
N ARG A 57 -0.32 17.83 0.97
CA ARG A 57 -1.75 18.03 0.69
C ARG A 57 -2.66 17.05 1.42
N LYS A 58 -2.10 16.15 2.24
CA LYS A 58 -2.89 15.14 2.93
C LYS A 58 -3.88 15.81 3.88
N GLN A 59 -5.13 15.37 3.86
CA GLN A 59 -6.19 15.85 4.73
C GLN A 59 -6.81 14.65 5.45
N HIS A 60 -6.99 14.78 6.76
CA HIS A 60 -7.73 13.80 7.54
C HIS A 60 -9.22 14.05 7.34
N LEU A 61 -9.95 13.02 6.87
CA LEU A 61 -11.39 13.12 6.61
C LEU A 61 -12.20 12.49 7.74
N LEU A 62 -11.91 11.21 8.03
CA LEU A 62 -12.61 10.37 9.01
C LEU A 62 -11.59 9.45 9.66
N ASP A 63 -12.03 8.65 10.65
CA ASP A 63 -11.17 7.72 11.41
C ASP A 63 -10.25 6.88 10.50
N ARG A 64 -8.99 7.32 10.42
CA ARG A 64 -7.90 6.76 9.59
C ARG A 64 -8.19 6.72 8.09
N VAL A 65 -9.07 7.58 7.64
CA VAL A 65 -9.36 7.86 6.22
C VAL A 65 -8.82 9.23 5.87
N TYR A 66 -7.97 9.27 4.84
CA TYR A 66 -7.29 10.47 4.39
C TYR A 66 -7.58 10.74 2.93
N SER A 67 -7.61 12.01 2.55
CA SER A 67 -7.56 12.43 1.15
C SER A 67 -6.25 13.14 0.82
N THR A 68 -5.87 13.08 -0.44
CA THR A 68 -4.81 13.92 -1.02
C THR A 68 -5.05 14.03 -2.51
N TYR A 69 -4.31 14.87 -3.23
CA TYR A 69 -4.44 14.97 -4.67
C TYR A 69 -3.11 15.24 -5.36
N TYR A 70 -3.01 14.70 -6.58
CA TYR A 70 -1.90 14.96 -7.48
C TYR A 70 -2.42 15.06 -8.91
N ASP A 71 -2.17 16.21 -9.53
CA ASP A 71 -2.69 16.59 -10.83
C ASP A 71 -4.22 16.41 -10.93
N GLU A 72 -4.72 15.59 -11.86
CA GLU A 72 -6.16 15.43 -12.08
C GLU A 72 -6.86 14.49 -11.09
N TYR A 73 -6.12 13.78 -10.23
CA TYR A 73 -6.70 12.78 -9.35
C TYR A 73 -6.68 13.22 -7.90
N THR A 74 -7.83 13.09 -7.25
CA THR A 74 -7.91 13.00 -5.79
C THR A 74 -7.88 11.53 -5.41
N LEU A 75 -7.15 11.23 -4.34
CA LEU A 75 -6.95 9.91 -3.79
C LEU A 75 -7.63 9.85 -2.43
N LEU A 76 -8.32 8.75 -2.17
CA LEU A 76 -8.89 8.39 -0.87
C LEU A 76 -8.14 7.18 -0.34
N ILE A 77 -7.59 7.29 0.87
CA ILE A 77 -6.71 6.30 1.47
C ILE A 77 -7.29 5.87 2.80
N ASP A 78 -7.44 4.56 2.98
CA ASP A 78 -7.87 3.93 4.21
C ASP A 78 -6.68 3.24 4.87
N PHE A 79 -6.15 3.82 5.95
CA PHE A 79 -5.02 3.24 6.66
C PHE A 79 -5.41 1.98 7.45
N LYS A 80 -6.67 1.80 7.86
CA LYS A 80 -7.12 0.56 8.53
C LYS A 80 -7.07 -0.64 7.59
N THR A 81 -7.42 -0.43 6.32
CA THR A 81 -7.44 -1.53 5.33
C THR A 81 -6.23 -1.55 4.41
N GLY A 82 -5.41 -0.51 4.41
CA GLY A 82 -4.27 -0.37 3.50
C GLY A 82 -4.68 -0.22 2.03
N LYS A 83 -5.89 0.30 1.78
CA LYS A 83 -6.45 0.43 0.42
C LYS A 83 -6.39 1.87 -0.06
N VAL A 84 -6.15 2.00 -1.35
CA VAL A 84 -6.10 3.29 -2.05
C VAL A 84 -7.15 3.28 -3.16
N TYR A 85 -7.88 4.39 -3.22
CA TYR A 85 -8.88 4.69 -4.23
C TYR A 85 -8.59 6.04 -4.86
N HIS A 86 -9.13 6.30 -6.05
CA HIS A 86 -8.94 7.57 -6.73
C HIS A 86 -10.12 7.89 -7.66
N PHE A 87 -10.33 9.17 -7.91
CA PHE A 87 -11.32 9.67 -8.87
C PHE A 87 -10.79 10.89 -9.63
N ASP A 88 -11.33 11.14 -10.82
CA ASP A 88 -10.94 12.25 -11.70
C ASP A 88 -11.65 13.55 -11.28
N ASN A 89 -10.86 14.54 -10.87
CA ASN A 89 -11.34 15.87 -10.46
C ASN A 89 -11.99 16.66 -11.61
N SER A 90 -11.75 16.26 -12.87
CA SER A 90 -12.45 16.83 -14.03
C SER A 90 -13.88 16.27 -14.21
N LYS A 91 -14.28 15.29 -13.39
CA LYS A 91 -15.60 14.65 -13.45
C LYS A 91 -16.34 14.70 -12.13
N TYR A 92 -15.62 14.61 -11.01
CA TYR A 92 -16.22 14.48 -9.70
C TYR A 92 -15.64 15.48 -8.70
N LYS A 93 -16.49 15.89 -7.77
CA LYS A 93 -16.12 16.63 -6.57
C LYS A 93 -16.44 15.81 -5.32
N GLU A 94 -15.49 15.74 -4.39
CA GLU A 94 -15.70 15.16 -3.07
C GLU A 94 -16.54 16.07 -2.17
N VAL A 95 -17.52 15.48 -1.49
CA VAL A 95 -18.31 16.15 -0.46
C VAL A 95 -18.52 15.20 0.72
N MET A 96 -18.28 15.72 1.93
CA MET A 96 -18.61 15.02 3.17
C MET A 96 -19.99 15.44 3.69
N ASP A 97 -20.70 14.47 4.27
CA ASP A 97 -22.00 14.65 4.91
C ASP A 97 -22.06 13.72 6.13
N GLY A 98 -21.69 14.27 7.29
CA GLY A 98 -21.41 13.50 8.50
C GLY A 98 -20.22 12.55 8.31
N VAL A 99 -20.46 11.26 8.56
CA VAL A 99 -19.46 10.18 8.41
C VAL A 99 -19.44 9.55 7.02
N LYS A 100 -20.16 10.14 6.06
CA LYS A 100 -20.27 9.62 4.70
C LYS A 100 -19.50 10.51 3.73
N ILE A 101 -18.87 9.86 2.74
CA ILE A 101 -18.19 10.55 1.63
C ILE A 101 -18.99 10.29 0.36
N TYR A 102 -19.25 11.36 -0.37
CA TYR A 102 -19.93 11.32 -1.66
C TYR A 102 -19.05 11.91 -2.75
N LEU A 103 -19.22 11.41 -3.96
CA LEU A 103 -18.76 12.06 -5.19
C LEU A 103 -19.95 12.68 -5.89
N ILE A 104 -19.84 13.97 -6.22
CA ILE A 104 -20.83 14.67 -7.04
C ILE A 104 -20.27 14.77 -8.45
N ASP A 105 -20.97 14.19 -9.43
CA ASP A 105 -20.64 14.37 -10.84
C ASP A 105 -20.84 15.85 -11.22
N ILE A 106 -19.81 16.50 -11.73
CA ILE A 106 -19.83 17.95 -11.95
C ILE A 106 -20.72 18.39 -13.11
N PHE A 107 -21.09 17.47 -14.01
CA PHE A 107 -21.90 17.77 -15.20
C PHE A 107 -23.39 17.49 -14.95
N SER A 108 -23.69 16.35 -14.30
CA SER A 108 -25.06 15.91 -14.03
C SER A 108 -25.55 16.30 -12.64
N ASN A 109 -24.65 16.73 -11.75
CA ASN A 109 -24.91 17.02 -10.34
C ASN A 109 -25.48 15.82 -9.56
N GLN A 110 -25.32 14.59 -10.08
CA GLN A 110 -25.71 13.37 -9.38
C GLN A 110 -24.76 13.10 -8.21
N LYS A 111 -25.33 12.69 -7.06
CA LYS A 111 -24.60 12.41 -5.82
C LYS A 111 -24.46 10.90 -5.65
N HIS A 112 -23.22 10.42 -5.57
CA HIS A 112 -22.87 9.00 -5.46
C HIS A 112 -22.23 8.74 -4.10
N LEU A 113 -22.80 7.83 -3.30
CA LEU A 113 -22.21 7.44 -2.02
C LEU A 113 -21.00 6.54 -2.28
N VAL A 114 -19.83 6.94 -1.77
CA VAL A 114 -18.59 6.16 -1.96
C VAL A 114 -17.97 5.67 -0.65
N TYR A 115 -18.43 6.18 0.49
CA TYR A 115 -18.02 5.70 1.81
C TYR A 115 -19.12 5.90 2.86
N ASP A 116 -19.40 4.89 3.67
CA ASP A 116 -20.24 4.96 4.89
C ASP A 116 -19.71 4.10 6.05
N GLY A 117 -18.39 3.88 6.08
CA GLY A 117 -17.70 2.93 6.95
C GLY A 117 -16.88 1.93 6.13
N VAL A 118 -17.27 1.69 4.88
CA VAL A 118 -16.52 0.96 3.87
C VAL A 118 -16.56 1.69 2.53
N PHE A 119 -15.53 1.50 1.71
CA PHE A 119 -15.46 2.13 0.38
C PHE A 119 -16.22 1.34 -0.69
N TYR A 120 -17.10 2.01 -1.42
CA TYR A 120 -17.81 1.51 -2.59
C TYR A 120 -17.13 2.04 -3.85
N ALA A 121 -16.29 1.20 -4.45
CA ALA A 121 -15.65 1.53 -5.72
C ALA A 121 -16.45 0.98 -6.89
N ALA A 122 -16.76 1.84 -7.85
CA ALA A 122 -17.46 1.52 -9.09
C ALA A 122 -16.62 1.98 -10.29
N SER A 123 -16.73 1.28 -11.42
CA SER A 123 -15.99 1.64 -12.62
C SER A 123 -16.36 3.05 -13.08
N GLY A 124 -15.37 3.94 -13.24
CA GLY A 124 -15.57 5.29 -13.75
C GLY A 124 -15.83 6.37 -12.70
N GLU A 125 -16.32 6.02 -11.51
CA GLU A 125 -16.55 6.94 -10.39
C GLU A 125 -15.34 6.91 -9.43
N LEU A 126 -15.43 6.11 -8.36
CA LEU A 126 -14.32 5.81 -7.47
C LEU A 126 -13.62 4.53 -7.91
N MET A 127 -12.37 4.65 -8.36
CA MET A 127 -11.59 3.54 -8.87
C MET A 127 -10.62 2.99 -7.83
N LYS A 128 -10.51 1.65 -7.75
CA LYS A 128 -9.46 0.98 -6.97
C LYS A 128 -8.11 1.09 -7.66
N SER A 129 -7.04 1.05 -6.89
CA SER A 129 -5.69 0.82 -7.41
C SER A 129 -5.59 -0.43 -8.30
N ASN A 130 -4.82 -0.34 -9.38
CA ASN A 130 -4.68 -1.40 -10.37
C ASN A 130 -3.57 -2.40 -9.96
N PRO A 131 -3.85 -3.72 -9.94
CA PRO A 131 -2.86 -4.74 -9.57
C PRO A 131 -1.72 -4.98 -10.60
N TRP A 132 -1.85 -4.46 -11.83
CA TRP A 132 -0.99 -4.84 -12.97
C TRP A 132 -0.01 -3.75 -13.42
N LEU A 133 0.58 -2.98 -12.50
CA LEU A 133 1.44 -1.84 -12.87
C LEU A 133 2.89 -2.23 -13.26
N SER A 134 3.31 -3.48 -13.03
CA SER A 134 4.64 -3.97 -13.42
C SER A 134 4.70 -5.50 -13.45
N SER A 135 5.80 -6.06 -13.96
CA SER A 135 6.10 -7.51 -14.02
C SER A 135 6.10 -8.23 -12.66
N ARG A 136 6.02 -7.51 -11.55
CA ARG A 136 5.97 -8.07 -10.19
C ARG A 136 4.62 -7.85 -9.48
N SER A 137 3.56 -7.55 -10.22
CA SER A 137 2.17 -7.36 -9.77
C SER A 137 2.06 -6.60 -8.43
N SER A 138 2.09 -5.27 -8.51
CA SER A 138 1.91 -4.40 -7.34
C SER A 138 0.73 -3.47 -7.56
N LEU A 139 -0.16 -3.39 -6.57
CA LEU A 139 -1.24 -2.40 -6.52
C LEU A 139 -0.67 -0.98 -6.55
N GLY A 140 -1.33 -0.09 -7.29
CA GLY A 140 -1.01 1.33 -7.35
C GLY A 140 -1.87 2.10 -8.33
N ILE A 141 -1.43 3.30 -8.67
CA ILE A 141 -2.06 4.18 -9.65
C ILE A 141 -1.04 4.55 -10.75
N GLU A 142 -1.50 4.51 -12.01
CA GLU A 142 -0.76 4.99 -13.18
C GLU A 142 -1.28 6.37 -13.59
N TRP A 143 -0.42 7.36 -13.52
CA TRP A 143 -0.62 8.65 -14.20
C TRP A 143 -0.07 8.54 -15.61
N ARG A 144 -1.00 8.50 -16.58
CA ARG A 144 -0.67 8.47 -18.00
C ARG A 144 -0.01 9.77 -18.43
N LYS A 145 0.66 9.75 -19.59
CA LYS A 145 1.19 10.98 -20.21
C LYS A 145 0.03 11.92 -20.54
N LYS A 146 0.01 13.11 -19.96
CA LYS A 146 -0.82 14.24 -20.37
C LYS A 146 0.03 15.51 -20.36
N GLY A 147 -0.11 16.33 -21.40
CA GLY A 147 0.55 17.64 -21.50
C GLY A 147 2.05 17.61 -21.24
N PHE A 148 2.49 18.36 -20.22
CA PHE A 148 3.89 18.60 -19.84
C PHE A 148 4.63 17.41 -19.19
N ARG A 149 3.99 16.27 -18.93
CA ARG A 149 4.68 15.10 -18.34
C ARG A 149 5.60 14.44 -19.36
N THR A 150 6.89 14.37 -19.05
CA THR A 150 7.91 13.69 -19.88
C THR A 150 7.73 12.17 -19.91
N GLY A 151 7.05 11.59 -18.91
CA GLY A 151 6.91 10.14 -18.73
C GLY A 151 5.60 9.72 -18.06
N ARG A 152 5.34 8.41 -18.06
CA ARG A 152 4.30 7.80 -17.21
C ARG A 152 4.81 7.77 -15.78
N LEU A 153 3.95 8.12 -14.83
CA LEU A 153 4.28 8.06 -13.40
C LEU A 153 3.49 6.92 -12.76
N PHE A 154 4.18 6.03 -12.06
CA PHE A 154 3.59 4.88 -11.37
C PHE A 154 3.84 4.98 -9.88
N ILE A 155 2.80 5.10 -9.07
CA ILE A 155 2.94 5.14 -7.61
C ILE A 155 2.24 3.91 -7.03
N LYS A 156 2.98 3.10 -6.27
CA LYS A 156 2.44 1.90 -5.62
C LYS A 156 1.76 2.26 -4.31
N ASP A 157 0.75 1.49 -3.93
CA ASP A 157 -0.04 1.76 -2.71
C ASP A 157 0.85 1.82 -1.46
N HIS A 158 1.73 0.83 -1.25
CA HIS A 158 2.65 0.86 -0.09
C HIS A 158 3.60 2.05 -0.11
N GLN A 159 3.98 2.56 -1.29
CA GLN A 159 4.83 3.74 -1.38
C GLN A 159 4.07 4.99 -0.97
N LEU A 160 2.84 5.13 -1.47
CA LEU A 160 1.95 6.23 -1.10
C LEU A 160 1.65 6.18 0.40
N ILE A 161 1.17 5.06 0.92
CA ILE A 161 0.79 4.92 2.33
C ILE A 161 2.01 5.14 3.24
N ALA A 162 3.17 4.56 2.92
CA ALA A 162 4.38 4.78 3.70
C ALA A 162 4.77 6.25 3.74
N VAL A 163 4.72 6.98 2.61
CA VAL A 163 5.01 8.43 2.61
C VAL A 163 3.96 9.22 3.37
N LEU A 164 2.68 8.90 3.17
CA LEU A 164 1.58 9.55 3.87
C LEU A 164 1.54 9.23 5.38
N TYR A 165 2.30 8.24 5.85
CA TYR A 165 2.42 7.86 7.26
C TYR A 165 3.77 8.31 7.86
N PHE A 166 4.90 7.81 7.34
CA PHE A 166 6.27 8.04 7.83
C PHE A 166 6.96 9.31 7.30
N GLY A 167 6.35 10.04 6.36
CA GLY A 167 6.90 11.31 5.86
C GLY A 167 8.22 11.15 5.07
N SER A 168 9.18 12.05 5.31
CA SER A 168 10.43 12.15 4.54
C SER A 168 11.26 10.86 4.53
N GLU A 169 11.25 10.10 5.62
CA GLU A 169 11.99 8.84 5.72
C GLU A 169 11.55 7.85 4.62
N ALA A 170 10.25 7.73 4.38
CA ALA A 170 9.71 6.87 3.33
C ALA A 170 9.93 7.42 1.92
N VAL A 171 9.99 8.75 1.73
CA VAL A 171 10.26 9.33 0.40
C VAL A 171 11.66 8.97 -0.09
N ASN A 172 12.64 8.97 0.82
CA ASN A 172 14.02 8.59 0.54
C ASN A 172 14.18 7.08 0.25
N ALA A 173 13.18 6.28 0.59
CA ALA A 173 13.07 4.86 0.27
C ALA A 173 12.35 4.58 -1.08
N VAL A 174 12.15 5.60 -1.93
CA VAL A 174 11.52 5.46 -3.26
C VAL A 174 12.49 5.85 -4.38
N GLY A 175 12.66 4.96 -5.37
CA GLY A 175 13.57 5.19 -6.52
C GLY A 175 14.64 4.09 -6.63
N GLU A 176 15.49 4.10 -7.65
CA GLU A 176 16.46 3.02 -7.90
C GLU A 176 17.69 3.11 -6.97
N ASN A 177 18.24 4.31 -6.80
CA ASN A 177 19.45 4.58 -6.02
C ASN A 177 19.17 4.91 -4.54
N ARG A 178 18.25 4.17 -3.92
CA ARG A 178 17.86 4.34 -2.51
C ARG A 178 18.73 3.51 -1.57
N SER A 179 18.97 3.99 -0.35
CA SER A 179 19.65 3.23 0.73
C SER A 179 18.68 2.42 1.58
N TYR A 180 17.42 2.87 1.63
CA TYR A 180 16.34 2.28 2.39
C TYR A 180 15.29 1.64 1.46
N ASP A 181 14.52 0.72 2.00
CA ASP A 181 13.38 0.06 1.38
C ASP A 181 12.14 0.25 2.25
N ILE A 182 10.99 0.39 1.59
CA ILE A 182 9.69 0.20 2.22
C ILE A 182 9.39 -1.30 2.19
N ASN A 183 9.39 -1.93 3.35
CA ASN A 183 9.22 -3.36 3.54
C ASN A 183 7.83 -3.71 4.08
N HIS A 184 7.33 -4.89 3.71
CA HIS A 184 6.13 -5.51 4.28
C HIS A 184 6.57 -6.53 5.33
N ARG A 185 6.28 -6.26 6.60
CA ARG A 185 6.72 -7.05 7.76
C ARG A 185 6.23 -8.52 7.67
N ASN A 186 5.00 -8.74 7.23
CA ASN A 186 4.43 -10.09 7.06
C ASN A 186 4.68 -10.76 5.69
N LEU A 187 5.55 -10.19 4.85
CA LEU A 187 5.79 -10.62 3.46
C LEU A 187 4.57 -10.56 2.52
N SER A 188 3.45 -9.96 2.93
CA SER A 188 2.25 -9.80 2.11
C SER A 188 2.30 -8.49 1.35
N LYS A 189 2.52 -8.56 0.03
CA LYS A 189 2.52 -7.39 -0.88
C LYS A 189 1.15 -6.70 -1.03
N TYR A 190 0.10 -7.30 -0.47
CA TYR A 190 -1.29 -6.82 -0.54
C TYR A 190 -1.75 -6.18 0.77
N ASP A 191 -1.00 -6.37 1.85
CA ASP A 191 -1.32 -5.78 3.15
C ASP A 191 -0.52 -4.48 3.31
N ASN A 192 -1.06 -3.38 2.81
CA ASN A 192 -0.39 -2.07 2.85
C ASN A 192 -0.80 -1.24 4.08
N ARG A 193 -1.36 -1.85 5.12
CA ARG A 193 -1.66 -1.15 6.37
C ARG A 193 -0.35 -0.57 6.94
N PRO A 194 -0.32 0.67 7.48
CA PRO A 194 0.90 1.25 8.04
C PRO A 194 1.59 0.36 9.08
N GLU A 195 0.83 -0.43 9.85
CA GLU A 195 1.32 -1.37 10.87
C GLU A 195 2.16 -2.51 10.27
N ASN A 196 1.90 -2.86 9.01
CA ASN A 196 2.63 -3.87 8.28
C ASN A 196 3.74 -3.27 7.42
N LEU A 197 3.81 -1.95 7.29
CA LEU A 197 4.85 -1.27 6.54
C LEU A 197 5.95 -0.78 7.46
N GLU A 198 7.15 -0.73 6.91
CA GLU A 198 8.29 -0.21 7.64
C GLU A 198 9.37 0.31 6.69
N VAL A 199 10.13 1.30 7.13
CA VAL A 199 11.33 1.77 6.41
C VAL A 199 12.55 1.14 7.09
N ILE A 200 13.37 0.45 6.30
CA ILE A 200 14.59 -0.25 6.75
C ILE A 200 15.69 -0.15 5.70
N SER A 201 16.93 -0.33 6.11
CA SER A 201 18.04 -0.42 5.16
C SER A 201 17.89 -1.64 4.23
N LYS A 202 18.51 -1.58 3.05
CA LYS A 202 18.56 -2.73 2.12
C LYS A 202 19.15 -3.99 2.77
N SER A 203 20.14 -3.86 3.66
CA SER A 203 20.73 -4.96 4.41
C SER A 203 19.73 -5.60 5.36
N GLU A 204 19.01 -4.79 6.14
CA GLU A 204 17.96 -5.26 7.04
C GLU A 204 16.82 -5.92 6.25
N ASN A 205 16.42 -5.35 5.11
CA ASN A 205 15.37 -5.95 4.28
C ASN A 205 15.75 -7.35 3.77
N LYS A 206 17.02 -7.56 3.41
CA LYS A 206 17.55 -8.86 3.02
C LYS A 206 17.53 -9.85 4.20
N GLU A 207 17.91 -9.40 5.39
CA GLU A 207 17.91 -10.22 6.60
C GLU A 207 16.48 -10.59 7.04
N HIS A 208 15.59 -9.60 7.13
CA HIS A 208 14.17 -9.76 7.38
C HIS A 208 13.56 -10.81 6.44
N SER A 209 13.76 -10.63 5.14
CA SER A 209 13.25 -11.55 4.13
C SER A 209 13.76 -12.98 4.34
N LYS A 210 15.02 -13.17 4.74
CA LYS A 210 15.58 -14.49 5.05
C LYS A 210 14.92 -15.12 6.28
N ILE A 211 14.77 -14.37 7.37
CA ILE A 211 14.14 -14.84 8.61
C ILE A 211 12.68 -15.21 8.35
N MET A 212 11.92 -14.30 7.76
CA MET A 212 10.48 -14.49 7.52
C MET A 212 10.19 -15.60 6.51
N ASN A 213 10.97 -15.73 5.42
CA ASN A 213 10.79 -16.85 4.51
C ASN A 213 11.14 -18.19 5.14
N ARG A 214 12.11 -18.24 6.07
CA ARG A 214 12.39 -19.45 6.84
C ARG A 214 11.20 -19.82 7.72
N LEU A 215 10.66 -18.87 8.48
CA LEU A 215 9.49 -19.10 9.34
C LEU A 215 8.27 -19.55 8.53
N LEU A 216 7.96 -18.86 7.43
CA LEU A 216 6.86 -19.24 6.54
C LEU A 216 7.06 -20.64 5.95
N ASN A 217 8.29 -21.00 5.58
CA ASN A 217 8.57 -22.35 5.10
C ASN A 217 8.35 -23.38 6.21
N ASN A 218 8.79 -23.13 7.44
CA ASN A 218 8.57 -24.02 8.60
C ASN A 218 7.08 -24.29 8.81
N MET A 219 6.24 -23.24 8.83
CA MET A 219 4.78 -23.36 8.96
C MET A 219 4.18 -24.25 7.85
N ILE A 220 4.70 -24.13 6.62
CA ILE A 220 4.23 -24.96 5.50
C ILE A 220 4.71 -26.41 5.67
N GLN A 221 5.93 -26.64 6.20
CA GLN A 221 6.43 -28.00 6.45
C GLN A 221 5.67 -28.70 7.57
N GLU A 222 5.22 -27.98 8.59
CA GLU A 222 4.41 -28.56 9.68
C GLU A 222 3.08 -29.12 9.17
N VAL A 223 2.51 -28.52 8.11
CA VAL A 223 1.24 -28.97 7.51
C VAL A 223 1.45 -30.03 6.44
N PHE A 224 2.48 -29.89 5.59
CA PHE A 224 2.67 -30.74 4.41
C PHE A 224 3.86 -31.71 4.50
N GLY A 225 4.59 -31.72 5.61
CA GLY A 225 5.83 -32.48 5.80
C GLY A 225 7.04 -31.86 5.09
N LYS A 226 8.07 -32.66 4.82
CA LYS A 226 9.34 -32.15 4.23
C LYS A 226 9.20 -31.91 2.73
N LYS A 227 9.79 -30.80 2.28
CA LYS A 227 9.93 -30.53 0.85
C LYS A 227 11.12 -31.30 0.27
N VAL A 228 10.87 -32.28 -0.60
CA VAL A 228 11.88 -33.05 -1.32
C VAL A 228 11.72 -32.82 -2.82
N LYS A 229 12.76 -32.32 -3.49
CA LYS A 229 12.79 -32.08 -4.96
C LYS A 229 11.59 -31.27 -5.50
N GLY A 230 11.05 -30.34 -4.71
CA GLY A 230 9.93 -29.49 -5.14
C GLY A 230 8.54 -30.00 -4.74
N VAL A 231 8.44 -31.23 -4.24
CA VAL A 231 7.19 -31.86 -3.77
C VAL A 231 7.20 -31.92 -2.24
N TRP A 232 6.04 -31.66 -1.63
CA TRP A 232 5.86 -31.84 -0.19
C TRP A 232 5.48 -33.30 0.08
N LEU A 233 6.30 -33.99 0.84
CA LEU A 233 6.05 -35.37 1.25
C LEU A 233 5.63 -35.35 2.73
N PRO A 234 4.54 -36.05 3.11
CA PRO A 234 4.23 -36.27 4.52
C PRO A 234 5.47 -36.86 5.21
N GLU A 235 5.77 -36.43 6.44
CA GLU A 235 6.75 -37.19 7.22
C GLU A 235 6.23 -38.62 7.38
N GLU A 236 7.06 -39.60 7.03
CA GLU A 236 6.70 -41.02 7.12
C GLU A 236 6.20 -41.31 8.55
N ILE A 237 5.00 -41.89 8.65
CA ILE A 237 4.39 -42.35 9.92
C ILE A 237 5.17 -43.55 10.44
#